data_AF-A0AAV6CV88-F1
#
_entry.id   AF-A0AAV6CV88-F1
#
_cell.length_a   1.000
_cell.length_b   1.000
_cell.length_c   1.000
_cell.angle_alpha   90.00
_cell.angle_beta   90.00
_cell.angle_gamma   90.00
#
_symmetry.space_group_name_H-M   'P 1'
#
loop_
_entity.id
_entity.type
_entity.pdbx_description
1 polymer ?
#
loop_
_entity_poly.entity_id
_entity_poly.type
_entity_poly.pdbx_seq_one_letter_code
_entity_poly.pdbx_strand_id
1 'polypeptide(L)'
;MSKITSIAWGRIRRHGKIRMRHALWLGAGAVVSAMAVGAAAQDSQRGAVEHFIGTMIRQTATVCPLTSPGDQAALDLCRSALYGDSAFRRGLAPVVLWGRPSPDGRRLRDTNLTQFAPDVLSGLYMPLFMFTGDYEIGFDPTERLYRARVPALFRNALDPGQYPYPFWHDAKKWADYQAANEVTFWIDPTKVKVVIMQFSARGKPDPRLTSAPYTQPAFDGKWMWTDAKGQSQPQPALFVGLMRRTNPYLGQLDSTFRELAGELRKGSCHECHSPDNYTGMKRLVLMQTPTHAAGEIKRMMRAVREDKMPLDDAGLYKEMDPAIKAALLKYGGAFELVVDAARDWEAKNP
;
A
#
# COMPACT_ATOMS: atom_id res chain seq x y z
N MET A 1 62.60 -28.67 19.86
CA MET A 1 63.54 -28.79 18.73
C MET A 1 63.51 -27.46 17.97
N SER A 2 64.46 -26.54 18.21
CA SER A 2 65.68 -26.28 17.40
C SER A 2 65.35 -25.82 15.97
N LYS A 3 65.85 -24.73 15.36
CA LYS A 3 66.89 -23.68 15.55
C LYS A 3 66.48 -22.51 14.62
N ILE A 4 66.55 -21.21 14.96
CA ILE A 4 67.68 -20.25 14.95
C ILE A 4 68.49 -20.19 13.63
N THR A 5 68.52 -19.00 13.00
CA THR A 5 69.65 -18.20 12.40
C THR A 5 69.06 -17.28 11.31
N SER A 6 69.10 -15.93 11.30
CA SER A 6 70.08 -14.85 11.60
C SER A 6 71.16 -14.62 10.53
N ILE A 7 71.50 -13.33 10.35
CA ILE A 7 72.57 -12.65 9.56
C ILE A 7 72.07 -12.12 8.20
N ALA A 8 71.88 -10.83 7.89
CA ALA A 8 72.48 -9.53 8.23
C ALA A 8 73.70 -9.09 7.37
N TRP A 9 73.65 -7.80 6.98
CA TRP A 9 74.68 -6.89 6.47
C TRP A 9 74.80 -6.60 4.97
N GLY A 10 74.76 -5.29 4.67
CA GLY A 10 75.11 -4.70 3.37
C GLY A 10 74.78 -3.20 3.30
N ARG A 11 75.63 -2.37 3.89
CA ARG A 11 75.51 -0.89 3.99
C ARG A 11 76.27 -0.23 2.83
N ILE A 12 75.62 0.61 2.01
CA ILE A 12 76.33 1.64 1.20
C ILE A 12 75.54 2.96 1.23
N ARG A 13 76.24 4.02 1.66
CA ARG A 13 75.85 5.44 1.66
C ARG A 13 75.80 6.00 0.23
N ARG A 14 74.93 6.98 -0.03
CA ARG A 14 75.34 8.26 -0.66
C ARG A 14 74.28 9.37 -0.53
N HIS A 15 74.82 10.58 -0.40
CA HIS A 15 74.16 11.85 -0.13
C HIS A 15 73.31 12.37 -1.29
N GLY A 16 72.23 13.08 -0.93
CA GLY A 16 71.54 14.02 -1.82
C GLY A 16 70.60 14.92 -1.02
N LYS A 17 71.09 16.09 -0.60
CA LYS A 17 70.26 17.16 -0.03
C LYS A 17 69.38 17.72 -1.15
N ILE A 18 68.05 17.67 -1.00
CA ILE A 18 67.13 18.52 -1.76
C ILE A 18 66.20 19.23 -0.77
N ARG A 19 66.16 20.56 -0.92
CA ARG A 19 65.41 21.52 -0.11
C ARG A 19 63.92 21.18 -0.09
N MET A 20 63.37 20.95 1.09
CA MET A 20 61.94 20.84 1.31
C MET A 20 61.42 22.21 1.77
N ARG A 21 60.87 22.98 0.84
CA ARG A 21 60.02 24.14 1.13
C ARG A 21 58.77 24.03 0.25
N HIS A 22 57.62 24.08 0.92
CA HIS A 22 56.27 24.24 0.37
C HIS A 22 55.60 23.00 -0.23
N ALA A 23 54.76 22.35 0.59
CA ALA A 23 53.48 21.74 0.17
C ALA A 23 52.72 21.20 1.41
N LEU A 24 52.31 22.10 2.30
CA LEU A 24 51.07 21.92 3.06
C LEU A 24 50.11 22.97 2.51
N TRP A 25 48.81 22.68 2.45
CA TRP A 25 47.69 23.52 1.96
C TRP A 25 47.12 23.22 0.58
N LEU A 26 46.73 21.97 0.28
CA LEU A 26 45.69 21.68 -0.74
C LEU A 26 44.84 20.44 -0.35
N GLY A 27 44.49 20.29 0.92
CA GLY A 27 43.76 19.11 1.42
C GLY A 27 42.39 19.38 2.08
N ALA A 28 41.97 20.65 2.20
CA ALA A 28 40.76 21.00 2.96
C ALA A 28 39.57 21.50 2.09
N GLY A 29 39.79 21.94 0.85
CA GLY A 29 38.73 22.49 0.00
C GLY A 29 37.81 21.47 -0.67
N ALA A 30 38.31 20.26 -0.93
CA ALA A 30 37.55 19.22 -1.64
C ALA A 30 36.52 18.50 -0.73
N VAL A 31 36.82 18.36 0.56
CA VAL A 31 35.90 17.70 1.52
C VAL A 31 34.74 18.61 1.92
N VAL A 32 34.96 19.93 2.05
CA VAL A 32 33.92 20.91 2.37
C VAL A 32 32.91 21.08 1.22
N SER A 33 33.39 21.02 -0.03
CA SER A 33 32.54 21.16 -1.22
C SER A 33 31.59 19.97 -1.41
N ALA A 34 32.03 18.74 -1.11
CA ALA A 34 31.18 17.56 -1.21
C ALA A 34 30.07 17.52 -0.14
N MET A 35 30.34 18.03 1.07
CA MET A 35 29.33 18.10 2.13
C MET A 35 28.25 19.16 1.86
N ALA A 36 28.62 20.32 1.29
CA ALA A 36 27.67 21.37 0.94
C ALA A 36 26.68 20.94 -0.16
N VAL A 37 27.16 20.20 -1.18
CA VAL A 37 26.31 19.66 -2.25
C VAL A 37 25.36 18.58 -1.72
N GLY A 38 25.82 17.72 -0.81
CA GLY A 38 24.98 16.71 -0.16
C GLY A 38 23.85 17.31 0.69
N ALA A 39 24.14 18.36 1.46
CA ALA A 39 23.14 19.06 2.27
C ALA A 39 22.07 19.76 1.41
N ALA A 40 22.48 20.47 0.35
CA ALA A 40 21.53 21.15 -0.55
C ALA A 40 20.62 20.16 -1.30
N ALA A 41 21.17 19.01 -1.75
CA ALA A 41 20.38 17.97 -2.38
C ALA A 41 19.35 17.36 -1.42
N GLN A 42 19.76 17.09 -0.17
CA GLN A 42 18.87 16.55 0.86
C GLN A 42 17.77 17.55 1.28
N ASP A 43 18.10 18.84 1.37
CA ASP A 43 17.12 19.90 1.65
C ASP A 43 16.12 20.08 0.51
N SER A 44 16.57 20.01 -0.74
CA SER A 44 15.67 20.07 -1.91
C SER A 44 14.70 18.89 -1.96
N GLN A 45 15.19 17.68 -1.63
CA GLN A 45 14.39 16.47 -1.59
C GLN A 45 13.36 16.53 -0.46
N ARG A 46 13.75 17.06 0.70
CA ARG A 46 12.84 17.32 1.83
C ARG A 46 11.71 18.26 1.43
N GLY A 47 12.04 19.40 0.83
CA GLY A 47 11.04 20.39 0.40
C GLY A 47 10.02 19.82 -0.60
N ALA A 48 10.49 19.00 -1.56
CA ALA A 48 9.61 18.32 -2.50
C ALA A 48 8.64 17.34 -1.82
N VAL A 49 9.15 16.54 -0.87
CA VAL A 49 8.32 15.58 -0.12
C VAL A 49 7.31 16.29 0.78
N GLU A 50 7.71 17.35 1.49
CA GLU A 50 6.82 18.16 2.34
C GLU A 50 5.70 18.82 1.53
N HIS A 51 6.03 19.40 0.37
CA HIS A 51 5.03 19.98 -0.53
C HIS A 51 4.05 18.92 -1.06
N PHE A 52 4.59 17.77 -1.49
CA PHE A 52 3.81 16.64 -1.99
C PHE A 52 2.80 16.14 -0.95
N ILE A 53 3.28 15.79 0.25
CA ILE A 53 2.42 15.19 1.27
C ILE A 53 1.44 16.21 1.85
N GLY A 54 1.86 17.47 2.00
CA GLY A 54 0.97 18.54 2.43
C GLY A 54 -0.18 18.78 1.44
N THR A 55 0.09 18.70 0.13
CA THR A 55 -0.96 18.82 -0.90
C THR A 55 -1.92 17.65 -0.85
N MET A 56 -1.40 16.43 -0.73
CA MET A 56 -2.22 15.23 -0.56
C MET A 56 -3.13 15.32 0.66
N ILE A 57 -2.57 15.62 1.83
CA ILE A 57 -3.31 15.63 3.11
C ILE A 57 -4.38 16.72 3.13
N ARG A 58 -4.07 17.93 2.63
CA ARG A 58 -5.07 19.01 2.54
C ARG A 58 -6.25 18.62 1.65
N GLN A 59 -6.00 18.01 0.49
CA GLN A 59 -7.09 17.55 -0.37
C GLN A 59 -7.90 16.45 0.34
N THR A 60 -7.23 15.44 0.89
CA THR A 60 -7.90 14.33 1.58
C THR A 60 -8.77 14.81 2.74
N ALA A 61 -8.27 15.72 3.58
CA ALA A 61 -9.05 16.27 4.70
C ALA A 61 -10.22 17.15 4.25
N THR A 62 -10.07 17.84 3.11
CA THR A 62 -11.16 18.63 2.52
C THR A 62 -12.31 17.74 2.07
N VAL A 63 -12.01 16.59 1.45
CA VAL A 63 -13.04 15.70 0.87
C VAL A 63 -13.50 14.61 1.84
N CYS A 64 -12.71 14.32 2.88
CA CYS A 64 -13.00 13.35 3.92
C CYS A 64 -12.89 14.00 5.32
N PRO A 65 -13.66 15.06 5.61
CA PRO A 65 -13.58 15.76 6.90
C PRO A 65 -14.12 14.90 8.05
N LEU A 66 -13.81 15.30 9.29
CA LEU A 66 -14.46 14.74 10.47
C LEU A 66 -15.96 15.04 10.44
N THR A 67 -16.77 13.98 10.36
CA THR A 67 -18.24 14.00 10.41
C THR A 67 -18.72 12.90 11.36
N SER A 68 -20.04 12.66 11.42
CA SER A 68 -20.54 11.45 12.06
C SER A 68 -19.91 10.20 11.41
N PRO A 69 -19.43 9.20 12.19
CA PRO A 69 -18.84 7.97 11.66
C PRO A 69 -19.78 7.13 10.79
N GLY A 70 -21.10 7.35 10.87
CA GLY A 70 -22.12 6.70 10.05
C GLY A 70 -22.66 7.55 8.89
N ASP A 71 -22.05 8.71 8.62
CA ASP A 71 -22.53 9.62 7.56
C ASP A 71 -22.24 9.07 6.16
N GLN A 72 -23.29 8.52 5.53
CA GLN A 72 -23.23 7.95 4.19
C GLN A 72 -22.94 9.00 3.11
N ALA A 73 -23.50 10.21 3.21
CA ALA A 73 -23.30 11.25 2.21
C ALA A 73 -21.85 11.76 2.23
N ALA A 74 -21.27 11.92 3.42
CA ALA A 74 -19.87 12.27 3.58
C ALA A 74 -18.93 11.16 3.06
N LEU A 75 -19.28 9.89 3.27
CA LEU A 75 -18.55 8.76 2.70
C LEU A 75 -18.57 8.78 1.17
N ASP A 76 -19.74 8.97 0.55
CA ASP A 76 -19.89 8.94 -0.90
C ASP A 76 -19.14 10.10 -1.58
N LEU A 77 -19.19 11.30 -0.99
CA LEU A 77 -18.40 12.45 -1.43
C LEU A 77 -16.89 12.15 -1.38
N CYS A 78 -16.43 11.68 -0.22
CA CYS A 78 -15.03 11.33 0.02
C CYS A 78 -14.54 10.26 -0.96
N ARG A 79 -15.32 9.19 -1.15
CA ARG A 79 -15.02 8.08 -2.06
C ARG A 79 -14.92 8.54 -3.51
N SER A 80 -15.92 9.27 -4.00
CA SER A 80 -15.93 9.81 -5.36
C SER A 80 -14.72 10.71 -5.60
N ALA A 81 -14.44 11.62 -4.67
CA ALA A 81 -13.33 12.55 -4.79
C ALA A 81 -11.96 11.86 -4.74
N LEU A 82 -11.75 10.89 -3.85
CA LEU A 82 -10.47 10.18 -3.74
C LEU A 82 -10.25 9.21 -4.92
N TYR A 83 -11.29 8.50 -5.35
CA TYR A 83 -11.20 7.53 -6.45
C TYR A 83 -11.03 8.19 -7.82
N GLY A 84 -11.55 9.41 -8.01
CA GLY A 84 -11.32 10.22 -9.21
C GLY A 84 -9.87 10.64 -9.42
N ASP A 85 -9.65 11.70 -10.20
CA ASP A 85 -8.31 12.24 -10.43
C ASP A 85 -7.82 13.09 -9.23
N SER A 86 -7.50 12.42 -8.13
CA SER A 86 -7.05 13.04 -6.88
C SER A 86 -5.53 13.08 -6.73
N ALA A 87 -5.02 14.09 -6.00
CA ALA A 87 -3.64 14.14 -5.55
C ALA A 87 -3.28 12.93 -4.68
N PHE A 88 -4.25 12.43 -3.89
CA PHE A 88 -4.10 11.18 -3.16
C PHE A 88 -3.78 10.01 -4.10
N ARG A 89 -4.69 9.70 -5.04
CA ARG A 89 -4.55 8.54 -5.95
C ARG A 89 -3.29 8.67 -6.81
N ARG A 90 -3.01 9.86 -7.37
CA ARG A 90 -1.78 10.12 -8.13
C ARG A 90 -0.52 9.99 -7.28
N GLY A 91 -0.58 10.26 -5.99
CA GLY A 91 0.58 10.20 -5.09
C GLY A 91 0.94 8.80 -4.60
N LEU A 92 0.11 7.79 -4.88
CA LEU A 92 0.41 6.40 -4.52
C LEU A 92 1.38 5.76 -5.52
N ALA A 93 2.25 4.89 -5.03
CA ALA A 93 3.03 3.99 -5.88
C ALA A 93 2.13 2.95 -6.56
N PRO A 94 2.55 2.31 -7.66
CA PRO A 94 1.75 1.28 -8.35
C PRO A 94 1.36 0.09 -7.46
N VAL A 95 2.15 -0.16 -6.41
CA VAL A 95 1.83 -1.08 -5.32
C VAL A 95 2.10 -0.36 -4.01
N VAL A 96 1.09 -0.33 -3.14
CA VAL A 96 1.21 0.24 -1.79
C VAL A 96 0.92 -0.86 -0.79
N LEU A 97 1.74 -0.92 0.25
CA LEU A 97 1.50 -1.84 1.37
C LEU A 97 0.55 -1.19 2.37
N TRP A 98 -0.48 -1.92 2.79
CA TRP A 98 -1.52 -1.47 3.72
C TRP A 98 -1.65 -2.40 4.92
N GLY A 99 -1.84 -1.82 6.11
CA GLY A 99 -2.20 -2.60 7.30
C GLY A 99 -1.82 -1.91 8.60
N ARG A 100 -1.50 -2.72 9.62
CA ARG A 100 -1.10 -2.23 10.94
C ARG A 100 0.42 -2.19 11.04
N PRO A 101 1.01 -1.27 11.83
CA PRO A 101 2.40 -1.40 12.21
C PRO A 101 2.60 -2.66 13.04
N SER A 102 3.80 -3.24 12.99
CA SER A 102 4.13 -4.39 13.83
C SER A 102 4.08 -3.99 15.31
N PRO A 103 3.48 -4.80 16.20
CA PRO A 103 3.41 -4.49 17.62
C PRO A 103 4.80 -4.42 18.27
N ASP A 104 5.74 -5.23 17.78
CA ASP A 104 7.14 -5.34 18.22
C ASP A 104 8.10 -4.33 17.55
N GLY A 105 7.59 -3.43 16.70
CA GLY A 105 8.42 -2.43 16.02
C GLY A 105 9.37 -2.99 14.95
N ARG A 106 9.13 -4.20 14.43
CA ARG A 106 9.88 -4.75 13.29
C ARG A 106 9.91 -3.79 12.10
N ARG A 107 10.99 -3.90 11.31
CA ARG A 107 11.17 -3.14 10.07
C ARG A 107 10.02 -3.37 9.10
N LEU A 108 9.70 -2.36 8.30
CA LEU A 108 8.59 -2.40 7.34
C LEU A 108 8.70 -3.58 6.37
N ARG A 109 9.91 -3.93 5.94
CA ARG A 109 10.17 -5.09 5.07
C ARG A 109 9.80 -6.45 5.70
N ASP A 110 9.72 -6.51 7.03
CA ASP A 110 9.50 -7.73 7.83
C ASP A 110 8.07 -7.83 8.38
N THR A 111 7.21 -6.87 8.02
CA THR A 111 5.78 -6.87 8.36
C THR A 111 4.94 -7.68 7.38
N ASN A 112 3.79 -8.17 7.85
CA ASN A 112 2.78 -8.81 7.02
C ASN A 112 1.72 -7.77 6.63
N LEU A 113 1.92 -7.11 5.49
CA LEU A 113 1.02 -6.08 4.97
C LEU A 113 0.38 -6.54 3.67
N THR A 114 -0.85 -6.09 3.44
CA THR A 114 -1.57 -6.35 2.21
C THR A 114 -1.08 -5.41 1.12
N GLN A 115 -0.93 -5.92 -0.09
CA GLN A 115 -0.60 -5.13 -1.28
C GLN A 115 -1.89 -4.65 -1.92
N PHE A 116 -1.94 -3.37 -2.25
CA PHE A 116 -3.03 -2.77 -3.00
C PHE A 116 -2.52 -1.90 -4.15
N ALA A 117 -3.27 -1.92 -5.24
CA ALA A 117 -3.20 -0.89 -6.26
C ALA A 117 -3.79 0.44 -5.74
N PRO A 118 -3.39 1.59 -6.33
CA PRO A 118 -3.93 2.91 -5.97
C PRO A 118 -5.47 2.99 -5.97
N ASP A 119 -6.12 2.36 -6.95
CA ASP A 119 -7.57 2.33 -7.10
C ASP A 119 -8.27 1.67 -5.91
N VAL A 120 -7.69 0.58 -5.40
CA VAL A 120 -8.23 -0.15 -4.25
C VAL A 120 -8.10 0.71 -3.00
N LEU A 121 -6.94 1.30 -2.74
CA LEU A 121 -6.77 2.17 -1.57
C LEU A 121 -7.67 3.41 -1.62
N SER A 122 -7.71 4.10 -2.76
CA SER A 122 -8.48 5.34 -2.93
C SER A 122 -9.99 5.12 -2.90
N GLY A 123 -10.48 4.00 -3.43
CA GLY A 123 -11.91 3.70 -3.48
C GLY A 123 -12.45 2.95 -2.25
N LEU A 124 -11.66 2.04 -1.69
CA LEU A 124 -12.17 1.07 -0.71
C LEU A 124 -11.72 1.34 0.72
N TYR A 125 -10.48 1.79 0.94
CA TYR A 125 -9.90 1.84 2.29
C TYR A 125 -9.80 3.24 2.83
N MET A 126 -9.22 4.15 2.04
CA MET A 126 -8.99 5.52 2.47
C MET A 126 -10.30 6.27 2.80
N PRO A 127 -11.41 6.08 2.06
CA PRO A 127 -12.66 6.76 2.39
C PRO A 127 -13.30 6.36 3.72
N LEU A 128 -12.86 5.25 4.30
CA LEU A 128 -13.31 4.79 5.62
C LEU A 128 -12.65 5.56 6.76
N PHE A 129 -11.70 6.43 6.47
CA PHE A 129 -11.08 7.32 7.44
C PHE A 129 -11.48 8.77 7.17
N MET A 130 -11.58 9.53 8.25
CA MET A 130 -11.83 10.96 8.27
C MET A 130 -10.62 11.68 8.84
N PHE A 131 -10.30 12.88 8.37
CA PHE A 131 -9.01 13.53 8.65
C PHE A 131 -9.20 14.95 9.18
N THR A 132 -8.31 15.36 10.09
CA THR A 132 -8.28 16.75 10.59
C THR A 132 -7.58 17.70 9.62
N GLY A 133 -6.70 17.17 8.77
CA GLY A 133 -5.81 17.95 7.91
C GLY A 133 -4.45 18.27 8.55
N ASP A 134 -4.28 17.98 9.84
CA ASP A 134 -3.02 18.09 10.54
C ASP A 134 -2.07 16.95 10.14
N TYR A 135 -0.77 17.18 10.18
CA TYR A 135 0.22 16.12 10.03
C TYR A 135 1.59 16.49 10.59
N GLU A 136 2.34 15.46 10.95
CA GLU A 136 3.75 15.56 11.31
C GLU A 136 4.58 14.75 10.32
N ILE A 137 5.66 15.32 9.81
CA ILE A 137 6.56 14.64 8.87
C ILE A 137 7.98 14.60 9.42
N GLY A 138 8.64 13.45 9.29
CA GLY A 138 10.05 13.28 9.58
C GLY A 138 10.69 12.24 8.69
N PHE A 139 12.01 12.31 8.51
CA PHE A 139 12.76 11.26 7.82
C PHE A 139 13.12 10.15 8.81
N ASP A 140 12.84 8.91 8.44
CA ASP A 140 13.27 7.72 9.17
C ASP A 140 14.56 7.17 8.53
N PRO A 141 15.73 7.29 9.19
CA PRO A 141 16.98 6.85 8.61
C PRO A 141 17.10 5.32 8.53
N THR A 142 16.34 4.58 9.33
CA THR A 142 16.37 3.10 9.34
C THR A 142 15.65 2.54 8.13
N GLU A 143 14.48 3.12 7.83
CA GLU A 143 13.67 2.73 6.67
C GLU A 143 14.10 3.47 5.40
N ARG A 144 14.84 4.58 5.53
CA ARG A 144 15.23 5.51 4.45
C ARG A 144 14.02 6.07 3.71
N LEU A 145 12.96 6.35 4.45
CA LEU A 145 11.68 6.87 3.96
C LEU A 145 11.29 8.09 4.79
N TYR A 146 10.53 9.01 4.21
CA TYR A 146 9.81 9.98 5.04
C TYR A 146 8.57 9.32 5.62
N ARG A 147 8.25 9.66 6.86
CA ARG A 147 7.07 9.22 7.59
C ARG A 147 6.22 10.43 7.90
N ALA A 148 5.04 10.50 7.28
CA ALA A 148 4.02 11.47 7.63
C ALA A 148 2.93 10.79 8.49
N ARG A 149 2.69 11.32 9.68
CA ARG A 149 1.69 10.84 10.64
C ARG A 149 0.50 11.79 10.59
N VAL A 150 -0.67 11.27 10.26
CA VAL A 150 -1.88 12.06 9.99
C VAL A 150 -2.98 11.62 10.96
N PRO A 151 -3.46 12.50 11.84
CA PRO A 151 -4.55 12.17 12.73
C PRO A 151 -5.82 11.85 11.93
N ALA A 152 -6.47 10.73 12.27
CA ALA A 152 -7.56 10.19 11.49
C ALA A 152 -8.57 9.43 12.37
N LEU A 153 -9.85 9.44 12.01
CA LEU A 153 -10.90 8.67 12.69
C LEU A 153 -11.55 7.69 11.71
N PHE A 154 -11.69 6.43 12.11
CA PHE A 154 -12.35 5.41 11.30
C PHE A 154 -13.90 5.54 11.36
N ARG A 155 -14.55 5.38 10.21
CA ARG A 155 -16.01 5.36 10.06
C ARG A 155 -16.56 3.98 10.49
N ASN A 156 -16.72 3.78 11.79
CA ASN A 156 -17.12 2.48 12.36
C ASN A 156 -18.64 2.22 12.41
N ALA A 157 -19.46 3.22 12.09
CA ALA A 157 -20.92 3.17 12.21
C ALA A 157 -21.64 3.18 10.86
N LEU A 158 -20.94 2.84 9.77
CA LEU A 158 -21.55 2.63 8.46
C LEU A 158 -22.31 1.31 8.40
N ASP A 159 -23.28 1.22 7.48
CA ASP A 159 -23.93 -0.04 7.14
C ASP A 159 -22.88 -1.11 6.75
N PRO A 160 -23.05 -2.38 7.13
CA PRO A 160 -22.11 -3.47 6.83
C PRO A 160 -21.71 -3.56 5.35
N GLY A 161 -22.64 -3.25 4.45
CA GLY A 161 -22.42 -3.27 3.00
C GLY A 161 -21.47 -2.20 2.46
N GLN A 162 -21.10 -1.19 3.26
CA GLN A 162 -20.21 -0.09 2.87
C GLN A 162 -18.73 -0.40 3.07
N TYR A 163 -18.40 -1.45 3.83
CA TYR A 163 -17.03 -1.89 4.01
C TYR A 163 -16.60 -2.80 2.84
N PRO A 164 -15.31 -2.81 2.45
CA PRO A 164 -14.82 -3.59 1.30
C PRO A 164 -15.04 -5.10 1.42
N TYR A 165 -15.13 -5.58 2.65
CA TYR A 165 -15.51 -6.92 3.05
C TYR A 165 -15.82 -6.90 4.57
N PRO A 166 -16.38 -7.98 5.14
CA PRO A 166 -16.64 -8.08 6.57
C PRO A 166 -15.39 -7.96 7.45
N PHE A 167 -14.93 -6.75 7.80
CA PHE A 167 -13.77 -6.57 8.69
C PHE A 167 -13.95 -7.27 10.05
N TRP A 168 -15.20 -7.44 10.47
CA TRP A 168 -15.62 -8.11 11.70
C TRP A 168 -15.56 -9.65 11.66
N HIS A 169 -15.16 -10.28 10.55
CA HIS A 169 -14.77 -11.70 10.57
C HIS A 169 -13.67 -11.99 11.61
N ASP A 170 -12.85 -10.98 11.95
CA ASP A 170 -11.83 -11.03 12.99
C ASP A 170 -12.09 -9.88 13.98
N ALA A 171 -12.44 -10.24 15.22
CA ALA A 171 -12.80 -9.27 16.26
C ALA A 171 -11.65 -8.31 16.58
N LYS A 172 -10.40 -8.80 16.56
CA LYS A 172 -9.22 -7.97 16.81
C LYS A 172 -9.00 -6.98 15.65
N LYS A 173 -9.17 -7.41 14.40
CA LYS A 173 -9.05 -6.57 13.21
C LYS A 173 -10.08 -5.44 13.28
N TRP A 174 -11.33 -5.77 13.60
CA TRP A 174 -12.38 -4.77 13.81
C TRP A 174 -12.02 -3.80 14.94
N ALA A 175 -11.62 -4.30 16.11
CA ALA A 175 -11.23 -3.46 17.23
C ALA A 175 -10.07 -2.51 16.89
N ASP A 176 -9.05 -2.98 16.16
CA ASP A 176 -7.91 -2.17 15.76
C ASP A 176 -8.31 -1.06 14.77
N TYR A 177 -9.27 -1.31 13.86
CA TYR A 177 -9.82 -0.26 13.00
C TYR A 177 -10.60 0.77 13.81
N GLN A 178 -11.47 0.33 14.73
CA GLN A 178 -12.25 1.25 15.58
C GLN A 178 -11.36 2.11 16.49
N ALA A 179 -10.27 1.55 16.99
CA ALA A 179 -9.33 2.26 17.85
C ALA A 179 -8.35 3.16 17.08
N ALA A 180 -8.33 3.10 15.74
CA ALA A 180 -7.38 3.85 14.94
C ALA A 180 -7.63 5.36 15.08
N ASN A 181 -6.58 6.08 15.49
CA ASN A 181 -6.57 7.54 15.62
C ASN A 181 -5.53 8.21 14.69
N GLU A 182 -4.86 7.42 13.86
CA GLU A 182 -3.80 7.88 12.96
C GLU A 182 -3.69 6.99 11.72
N VAL A 183 -3.44 7.62 10.57
CA VAL A 183 -2.90 6.98 9.37
C VAL A 183 -1.48 7.52 9.12
N THR A 184 -0.51 6.60 9.05
CA THR A 184 0.87 6.88 8.70
C THR A 184 1.10 6.62 7.21
N PHE A 185 1.75 7.55 6.53
CA PHE A 185 2.21 7.47 5.15
C PHE A 185 3.72 7.39 5.12
N TRP A 186 4.25 6.38 4.44
CA TRP A 186 5.68 6.24 4.19
C TRP A 186 5.98 6.59 2.74
N ILE A 187 6.82 7.61 2.54
CA ILE A 187 7.11 8.21 1.25
C ILE A 187 8.53 7.85 0.82
N ASP A 188 8.64 7.25 -0.37
CA ASP A 188 9.91 7.06 -1.07
C ASP A 188 10.37 8.43 -1.59
N PRO A 189 11.47 8.98 -1.08
CA PRO A 189 11.88 10.34 -1.42
C PRO A 189 12.49 10.44 -2.81
N THR A 190 12.83 9.32 -3.45
CA THR A 190 13.36 9.28 -4.82
C THR A 190 12.22 9.41 -5.83
N LYS A 191 11.09 8.75 -5.53
CA LYS A 191 9.92 8.72 -6.42
C LYS A 191 8.88 9.79 -6.07
N VAL A 192 8.96 10.33 -4.86
CA VAL A 192 7.96 11.22 -4.26
C VAL A 192 6.58 10.56 -4.35
N LYS A 193 6.52 9.29 -3.89
CA LYS A 193 5.30 8.47 -3.85
C LYS A 193 5.16 7.80 -2.50
N VAL A 194 3.91 7.66 -2.06
CA VAL A 194 3.57 6.83 -0.91
C VAL A 194 3.71 5.36 -1.31
N VAL A 195 4.54 4.61 -0.58
CA VAL A 195 4.82 3.19 -0.83
C VAL A 195 4.24 2.28 0.24
N ILE A 196 4.01 2.80 1.45
CA ILE A 196 3.40 2.07 2.56
C ILE A 196 2.45 3.01 3.29
N MET A 197 1.30 2.48 3.69
CA MET A 197 0.31 3.15 4.51
C MET A 197 -0.07 2.25 5.67
N GLN A 198 -0.16 2.81 6.87
CA GLN A 198 -0.50 2.07 8.08
C GLN A 198 -1.53 2.82 8.90
N PHE A 199 -2.45 2.10 9.54
CA PHE A 199 -3.36 2.68 10.53
C PHE A 199 -3.03 2.16 11.93
N SER A 200 -3.20 2.99 12.96
CA SER A 200 -2.95 2.59 14.35
C SER A 200 -3.63 3.49 15.37
N ALA A 201 -3.66 3.03 16.63
CA ALA A 201 -4.06 3.80 17.80
C ALA A 201 -2.87 4.51 18.49
N ARG A 202 -1.74 4.71 17.77
CA ARG A 202 -0.50 5.29 18.33
C ARG A 202 -0.39 6.80 18.13
N GLY A 203 -1.41 7.43 17.54
CA GLY A 203 -1.50 8.87 17.38
C GLY A 203 -1.60 9.59 18.71
N LYS A 204 -1.31 10.89 18.70
CA LYS A 204 -1.48 11.74 19.89
C LYS A 204 -2.95 11.73 20.34
N PRO A 205 -3.23 11.72 21.65
CA PRO A 205 -4.60 11.83 22.13
C PRO A 205 -5.29 13.08 21.58
N ASP A 206 -6.43 12.90 20.92
CA ASP A 206 -7.30 13.98 20.44
C ASP A 206 -8.76 13.54 20.67
N PRO A 207 -9.54 14.27 21.50
CA PRO A 207 -10.95 13.93 21.75
C PRO A 207 -11.80 13.85 20.48
N ARG A 208 -11.44 14.57 19.41
CA ARG A 208 -12.15 14.55 18.12
C ARG A 208 -11.97 13.24 17.36
N LEU A 209 -10.96 12.45 17.71
CA LEU A 209 -10.59 11.19 17.07
C LEU A 209 -11.03 9.99 17.91
N THR A 210 -12.23 10.10 18.47
CA THR A 210 -12.88 9.03 19.23
C THR A 210 -14.30 8.83 18.71
N SER A 211 -14.71 7.56 18.62
CA SER A 211 -16.08 7.17 18.29
C SER A 211 -16.58 6.17 19.30
N ALA A 212 -17.90 6.15 19.51
CA ALA A 212 -18.51 5.10 20.32
C ALA A 212 -18.24 3.73 19.65
N PRO A 213 -17.89 2.68 20.42
CA PRO A 213 -17.77 1.33 19.88
C PRO A 213 -19.06 0.91 19.16
N TYR A 214 -18.91 0.30 18.00
CA TYR A 214 -20.01 -0.20 17.20
C TYR A 214 -19.95 -1.74 17.13
N THR A 215 -21.07 -2.36 17.45
CA THR A 215 -21.24 -3.82 17.39
C THR A 215 -21.73 -4.22 16.01
N GLN A 216 -20.86 -4.87 15.24
CA GLN A 216 -21.19 -5.43 13.93
C GLN A 216 -21.98 -6.75 14.06
N PRO A 217 -22.73 -7.16 13.02
CA PRO A 217 -23.38 -8.47 13.00
C PRO A 217 -22.35 -9.60 13.05
N ALA A 218 -22.79 -10.81 13.41
CA ALA A 218 -21.95 -11.99 13.31
C ALA A 218 -21.50 -12.21 11.86
N PHE A 219 -20.27 -12.70 11.68
CA PHE A 219 -19.80 -13.14 10.37
C PHE A 219 -20.28 -14.56 10.10
N ASP A 220 -21.05 -14.75 9.03
CA ASP A 220 -21.66 -16.03 8.65
C ASP A 220 -20.78 -16.86 7.69
N GLY A 221 -19.51 -16.49 7.53
CA GLY A 221 -18.58 -17.11 6.59
C GLY A 221 -18.67 -16.58 5.15
N LYS A 222 -19.57 -15.63 4.85
CA LYS A 222 -19.73 -15.09 3.49
C LYS A 222 -19.02 -13.76 3.29
N TRP A 223 -18.02 -13.76 2.41
CA TRP A 223 -17.31 -12.54 2.00
C TRP A 223 -18.13 -11.60 1.12
N MET A 224 -19.11 -12.15 0.41
CA MET A 224 -20.11 -11.44 -0.38
C MET A 224 -21.49 -12.05 -0.08
N TRP A 225 -22.52 -11.23 0.01
CA TRP A 225 -23.86 -11.67 0.37
C TRP A 225 -24.94 -10.92 -0.42
N THR A 226 -26.18 -11.35 -0.29
CA THR A 226 -27.35 -10.62 -0.80
C THR A 226 -28.12 -10.09 0.40
N ASP A 227 -28.38 -8.79 0.42
CA ASP A 227 -29.15 -8.18 1.51
C ASP A 227 -30.66 -8.44 1.39
N ALA A 228 -31.42 -8.00 2.40
CA ALA A 228 -32.87 -8.17 2.43
C ALA A 228 -33.61 -7.45 1.28
N LYS A 229 -32.95 -6.55 0.55
CA LYS A 229 -33.49 -5.85 -0.63
C LYS A 229 -33.10 -6.54 -1.95
N GLY A 230 -32.46 -7.71 -1.88
CA GLY A 230 -31.99 -8.44 -3.05
C GLY A 230 -30.72 -7.86 -3.68
N GLN A 231 -30.03 -6.91 -3.03
CA GLN A 231 -28.84 -6.29 -3.58
C GLN A 231 -27.59 -7.08 -3.17
N SER A 232 -26.66 -7.24 -4.12
CA SER A 232 -25.37 -7.86 -3.84
C SER A 232 -24.48 -6.93 -3.00
N GLN A 233 -23.77 -7.51 -2.05
CA GLN A 233 -22.95 -6.81 -1.07
C GLN A 233 -21.58 -7.48 -0.96
N PRO A 234 -20.53 -6.73 -0.57
CA PRO A 234 -20.56 -5.29 -0.27
C PRO A 234 -20.57 -4.40 -1.51
N GLN A 235 -21.33 -3.31 -1.48
CA GLN A 235 -21.54 -2.41 -2.62
C GLN A 235 -20.22 -1.92 -3.27
N PRO A 236 -19.24 -1.36 -2.52
CA PRO A 236 -18.03 -0.80 -3.14
C PRO A 236 -17.15 -1.86 -3.82
N ALA A 237 -17.24 -3.10 -3.33
CA ALA A 237 -16.51 -4.23 -3.90
C ALA A 237 -17.06 -4.68 -5.28
N LEU A 238 -18.24 -4.18 -5.66
CA LEU A 238 -18.92 -4.35 -6.94
C LEU A 238 -18.86 -3.07 -7.80
N PHE A 239 -17.87 -2.20 -7.56
CA PHE A 239 -17.70 -0.88 -8.18
C PHE A 239 -18.79 0.15 -7.90
N VAL A 240 -19.79 -0.17 -7.06
CA VAL A 240 -20.87 0.77 -6.73
C VAL A 240 -20.32 1.92 -5.89
N GLY A 241 -20.54 3.15 -6.36
CA GLY A 241 -20.00 4.36 -5.74
C GLY A 241 -18.52 4.62 -6.05
N LEU A 242 -17.89 3.78 -6.88
CA LEU A 242 -16.54 4.00 -7.41
C LEU A 242 -16.58 4.48 -8.86
N MET A 243 -17.28 3.73 -9.70
CA MET A 243 -17.50 4.06 -11.11
C MET A 243 -18.87 4.70 -11.29
N ARG A 244 -19.05 5.47 -12.37
CA ARG A 244 -20.34 6.09 -12.68
C ARG A 244 -21.35 5.00 -13.02
N ARG A 245 -22.59 5.19 -12.57
CA ARG A 245 -23.71 4.27 -12.90
C ARG A 245 -23.99 4.15 -14.40
N THR A 246 -23.57 5.15 -15.18
CA THR A 246 -23.70 5.18 -16.64
C THR A 246 -22.55 4.48 -17.37
N ASN A 247 -21.54 3.97 -16.66
CA ASN A 247 -20.46 3.22 -17.26
C ASN A 247 -21.01 1.90 -17.85
N PRO A 248 -20.94 1.71 -19.18
CA PRO A 248 -21.59 0.59 -19.85
C PRO A 248 -20.93 -0.77 -19.54
N TYR A 249 -19.74 -0.76 -18.93
CA TYR A 249 -18.98 -1.96 -18.62
C TYR A 249 -19.26 -2.56 -17.24
N LEU A 250 -20.05 -1.89 -16.38
CA LEU A 250 -20.33 -2.37 -15.01
C LEU A 250 -20.92 -3.78 -14.98
N GLY A 251 -21.87 -4.08 -15.86
CA GLY A 251 -22.45 -5.42 -15.96
C GLY A 251 -21.43 -6.48 -16.40
N GLN A 252 -20.53 -6.11 -17.33
CA GLN A 252 -19.49 -7.01 -17.82
C GLN A 252 -18.40 -7.25 -16.76
N LEU A 253 -18.08 -6.25 -15.94
CA LEU A 253 -17.12 -6.40 -14.84
C LEU A 253 -17.56 -7.47 -13.85
N ASP A 254 -18.84 -7.47 -13.45
CA ASP A 254 -19.37 -8.50 -12.54
C ASP A 254 -19.38 -9.88 -13.21
N SER A 255 -19.88 -9.98 -14.45
CA SER A 255 -19.99 -11.27 -15.13
C SER A 255 -18.62 -11.92 -15.39
N THR A 256 -17.66 -11.16 -15.92
CA THR A 256 -16.30 -11.66 -16.20
C THR A 256 -15.51 -11.93 -14.92
N PHE A 257 -15.73 -11.17 -13.85
CA PHE A 257 -15.16 -11.51 -12.54
C PHE A 257 -15.72 -12.83 -12.01
N ARG A 258 -17.03 -13.10 -12.12
CA ARG A 258 -17.62 -14.36 -11.63
C ARG A 258 -17.03 -15.59 -12.32
N GLU A 259 -16.78 -15.48 -13.63
CA GLU A 259 -16.08 -16.53 -14.40
C GLU A 259 -14.65 -16.72 -13.90
N LEU A 260 -13.87 -15.64 -13.78
CA LEU A 260 -12.51 -15.69 -13.23
C LEU A 260 -12.49 -16.26 -11.80
N ALA A 261 -13.40 -15.83 -10.94
CA ALA A 261 -13.51 -16.30 -9.56
C ALA A 261 -13.81 -17.80 -9.49
N GLY A 262 -14.53 -18.34 -10.49
CA GLY A 262 -14.73 -19.79 -10.65
C GLY A 262 -13.41 -20.53 -10.81
N GLU A 263 -12.53 -20.06 -11.68
CA GLU A 263 -11.23 -20.68 -11.93
C GLU A 263 -10.24 -20.45 -10.78
N LEU A 264 -10.25 -19.28 -10.15
CA LEU A 264 -9.48 -19.02 -8.93
C LEU A 264 -9.83 -20.00 -7.79
N ARG A 265 -11.11 -20.41 -7.68
CA ARG A 265 -11.53 -21.43 -6.72
C ARG A 265 -11.01 -22.82 -7.09
N LYS A 266 -11.11 -23.21 -8.37
CA LYS A 266 -10.59 -24.51 -8.85
C LYS A 266 -9.08 -24.64 -8.67
N GLY A 267 -8.35 -23.53 -8.81
CA GLY A 267 -6.91 -23.45 -8.57
C GLY A 267 -6.52 -23.17 -7.11
N SER A 268 -7.43 -23.29 -6.15
CA SER A 268 -7.18 -23.01 -4.71
C SER A 268 -6.55 -21.66 -4.40
N CYS A 269 -6.67 -20.66 -5.29
CA CYS A 269 -5.99 -19.38 -5.15
C CYS A 269 -6.44 -18.61 -3.89
N HIS A 270 -7.67 -18.85 -3.43
CA HIS A 270 -8.25 -18.19 -2.26
C HIS A 270 -7.62 -18.63 -0.93
N GLU A 271 -6.93 -19.78 -0.87
CA GLU A 271 -6.22 -20.22 0.34
C GLU A 271 -5.11 -19.22 0.74
N CYS A 272 -4.51 -18.54 -0.24
CA CYS A 272 -3.47 -17.54 -0.05
C CYS A 272 -3.92 -16.10 -0.35
N HIS A 273 -5.04 -15.90 -1.06
CA HIS A 273 -5.48 -14.60 -1.58
C HIS A 273 -6.84 -14.11 -1.01
N SER A 274 -7.14 -14.51 0.22
CA SER A 274 -8.36 -14.18 0.96
C SER A 274 -8.07 -13.33 2.22
N PRO A 275 -9.02 -12.51 2.73
CA PRO A 275 -8.77 -11.61 3.86
C PRO A 275 -8.41 -12.26 5.20
N ASP A 276 -8.77 -13.53 5.39
CA ASP A 276 -8.40 -14.36 6.54
C ASP A 276 -6.92 -14.77 6.52
N ASN A 277 -6.28 -14.76 5.35
CA ASN A 277 -4.86 -15.07 5.16
C ASN A 277 -4.46 -16.39 5.85
N TYR A 278 -5.23 -17.45 5.58
CA TYR A 278 -5.09 -18.75 6.26
C TYR A 278 -3.65 -19.29 6.23
N THR A 279 -2.96 -19.16 5.10
CA THR A 279 -1.56 -19.61 4.91
C THR A 279 -0.50 -18.63 5.40
N GLY A 280 -0.90 -17.48 5.96
CA GLY A 280 0.02 -16.53 6.59
C GLY A 280 0.94 -15.77 5.62
N MET A 281 0.47 -15.48 4.41
CA MET A 281 1.24 -14.76 3.38
C MET A 281 1.86 -13.46 3.92
N LYS A 282 3.17 -13.31 3.72
CA LYS A 282 3.91 -12.09 4.12
C LYS A 282 3.41 -10.84 3.37
N ARG A 283 3.01 -10.99 2.11
CA ARG A 283 2.52 -9.89 1.27
C ARG A 283 1.21 -10.29 0.61
N LEU A 284 0.13 -10.23 1.38
CA LEU A 284 -1.20 -10.64 0.96
C LEU A 284 -1.67 -9.82 -0.25
N VAL A 285 -2.25 -10.48 -1.25
CA VAL A 285 -2.95 -9.84 -2.37
C VAL A 285 -4.38 -10.34 -2.32
N LEU A 286 -5.35 -9.42 -2.30
CA LEU A 286 -6.76 -9.76 -2.21
C LEU A 286 -7.36 -9.91 -3.60
N MET A 287 -8.10 -11.00 -3.84
CA MET A 287 -8.79 -11.27 -5.11
C MET A 287 -10.23 -11.74 -4.92
N GLN A 288 -10.75 -11.71 -3.69
CA GLN A 288 -12.05 -12.27 -3.33
C GLN A 288 -13.25 -11.46 -3.84
N THR A 289 -13.04 -10.20 -4.26
CA THR A 289 -14.10 -9.35 -4.82
C THR A 289 -13.69 -8.72 -6.15
N PRO A 290 -14.66 -8.29 -7.00
CA PRO A 290 -14.36 -7.68 -8.30
C PRO A 290 -13.40 -6.49 -8.22
N THR A 291 -13.66 -5.52 -7.33
CA THR A 291 -12.80 -4.32 -7.22
C THR A 291 -11.37 -4.67 -6.78
N HIS A 292 -11.20 -5.61 -5.84
CA HIS A 292 -9.87 -6.07 -5.43
C HIS A 292 -9.15 -6.74 -6.60
N ALA A 293 -9.81 -7.71 -7.25
CA ALA A 293 -9.23 -8.39 -8.40
C ALA A 293 -8.88 -7.44 -9.55
N ALA A 294 -9.72 -6.44 -9.85
CA ALA A 294 -9.46 -5.44 -10.89
C ALA A 294 -8.27 -4.52 -10.58
N GLY A 295 -7.99 -4.27 -9.29
CA GLY A 295 -6.75 -3.62 -8.87
C GLY A 295 -5.52 -4.43 -9.26
N GLU A 296 -5.62 -5.75 -9.14
CA GLU A 296 -4.47 -6.67 -9.17
C GLU A 296 -4.35 -7.47 -10.45
N ILE A 297 -5.33 -7.37 -11.35
CA ILE A 297 -5.48 -8.19 -12.54
C ILE A 297 -4.21 -8.21 -13.40
N LYS A 298 -3.60 -7.05 -13.68
CA LYS A 298 -2.37 -6.98 -14.49
C LYS A 298 -1.19 -7.70 -13.83
N ARG A 299 -1.08 -7.62 -12.50
CA ARG A 299 -0.02 -8.34 -11.77
C ARG A 299 -0.29 -9.84 -11.72
N MET A 300 -1.54 -10.23 -11.49
CA MET A 300 -1.98 -11.62 -11.50
C MET A 300 -1.69 -12.25 -12.86
N MET A 301 -2.12 -11.60 -13.95
CA MET A 301 -1.91 -12.10 -15.30
C MET A 301 -0.44 -12.21 -15.67
N ARG A 302 0.40 -11.26 -15.23
CA ARG A 302 1.85 -11.40 -15.37
C ARG A 302 2.38 -12.61 -14.60
N ALA A 303 1.97 -12.81 -13.34
CA ALA A 303 2.43 -13.95 -12.55
C ALA A 303 2.02 -15.30 -13.16
N VAL A 304 0.81 -15.40 -13.71
CA VAL A 304 0.33 -16.60 -14.43
C VAL A 304 1.12 -16.84 -15.72
N ARG A 305 1.39 -15.78 -16.51
CA ARG A 305 2.17 -15.88 -17.76
C ARG A 305 3.62 -16.30 -17.49
N GLU A 306 4.20 -15.84 -16.39
CA GLU A 306 5.60 -16.07 -16.01
C GLU A 306 5.83 -17.28 -15.09
N ASP A 307 4.80 -18.09 -14.80
CA ASP A 307 4.90 -19.27 -13.91
C ASP A 307 5.42 -18.94 -12.51
N LYS A 308 5.03 -17.77 -11.98
CA LYS A 308 5.42 -17.28 -10.64
C LYS A 308 4.36 -17.54 -9.57
N MET A 309 3.40 -18.41 -9.85
CA MET A 309 2.39 -18.93 -8.92
C MET A 309 1.88 -20.28 -9.49
N PRO A 310 1.40 -21.22 -8.66
CA PRO A 310 1.29 -21.14 -7.19
C PRO A 310 2.63 -21.36 -6.46
N LEU A 311 2.60 -21.21 -5.13
CA LEU A 311 3.70 -21.60 -4.25
C LEU A 311 3.41 -22.99 -3.64
N ASP A 312 4.45 -23.76 -3.36
CA ASP A 312 4.38 -24.95 -2.51
C ASP A 312 4.49 -24.60 -1.01
N ASP A 313 4.45 -25.62 -0.15
CA ASP A 313 4.52 -25.47 1.31
C ASP A 313 5.87 -24.89 1.78
N ALA A 314 6.93 -24.99 0.96
CA ALA A 314 8.23 -24.38 1.22
C ALA A 314 8.32 -22.93 0.71
N GLY A 315 7.25 -22.41 0.08
CA GLY A 315 7.21 -21.08 -0.51
C GLY A 315 7.96 -20.99 -1.85
N LEU A 316 8.23 -22.12 -2.50
CA LEU A 316 8.87 -22.18 -3.81
C LEU A 316 7.81 -22.21 -4.91
N TYR A 317 8.13 -21.68 -6.09
CA TYR A 317 7.22 -21.75 -7.23
C TYR A 317 7.02 -23.20 -7.65
N LYS A 318 5.76 -23.60 -7.68
CA LYS A 318 5.32 -24.90 -8.19
C LYS A 318 4.70 -24.71 -9.57
N GLU A 319 4.88 -25.70 -10.43
CA GLU A 319 4.20 -25.75 -11.71
C GLU A 319 2.67 -25.74 -11.51
N MET A 320 2.00 -24.82 -12.21
CA MET A 320 0.56 -24.75 -12.24
C MET A 320 0.01 -25.83 -13.18
N ASP A 321 -1.08 -26.48 -12.77
CA ASP A 321 -1.81 -27.39 -13.67
C ASP A 321 -2.09 -26.70 -15.02
N PRO A 322 -1.71 -27.30 -16.17
CA PRO A 322 -1.84 -26.66 -17.47
C PRO A 322 -3.27 -26.25 -17.83
N ALA A 323 -4.28 -27.02 -17.41
CA ALA A 323 -5.68 -26.70 -17.68
C ALA A 323 -6.12 -25.49 -16.84
N ILE A 324 -5.72 -25.43 -15.56
CA ILE A 324 -5.95 -24.26 -14.71
C ILE A 324 -5.23 -23.02 -15.27
N LYS A 325 -3.97 -23.15 -15.70
CA LYS A 325 -3.21 -22.04 -16.31
C LYS A 325 -3.92 -21.51 -17.56
N ALA A 326 -4.33 -22.40 -18.46
CA ALA A 326 -5.06 -22.01 -19.67
C ALA A 326 -6.39 -21.31 -19.35
N ALA A 327 -7.13 -21.81 -18.35
CA ALA A 327 -8.37 -21.19 -17.90
C ALA A 327 -8.14 -19.80 -17.29
N LEU A 328 -7.16 -19.65 -16.40
CA LEU A 328 -6.80 -18.36 -15.81
C LEU A 328 -6.34 -17.35 -16.88
N LEU A 329 -5.56 -17.79 -17.87
CA LEU A 329 -5.16 -16.93 -19.00
C LEU A 329 -6.38 -16.46 -19.81
N LYS A 330 -7.34 -17.35 -20.06
CA LYS A 330 -8.57 -17.03 -20.80
C LYS A 330 -9.46 -16.06 -20.03
N TYR A 331 -9.93 -16.44 -18.85
CA TYR A 331 -10.93 -15.66 -18.09
C TYR A 331 -10.29 -14.45 -17.41
N GLY A 332 -9.05 -14.56 -16.96
CA GLY A 332 -8.29 -13.42 -16.44
C GLY A 332 -7.98 -12.39 -17.53
N GLY A 333 -7.66 -12.83 -18.75
CA GLY A 333 -7.51 -11.93 -19.90
C GLY A 333 -8.81 -11.22 -20.28
N ALA A 334 -9.94 -11.93 -20.27
CA ALA A 334 -11.26 -11.33 -20.51
C ALA A 334 -11.58 -10.27 -19.45
N PHE A 335 -11.37 -10.57 -18.17
CA PHE A 335 -11.58 -9.59 -17.10
C PHE A 335 -10.60 -8.40 -17.19
N GLU A 336 -9.32 -8.65 -17.51
CA GLU A 336 -8.31 -7.60 -17.73
C GLU A 336 -8.77 -6.59 -18.80
N LEU A 337 -9.29 -7.08 -19.93
CA LEU A 337 -9.80 -6.24 -21.02
C LEU A 337 -11.01 -5.40 -20.60
N VAL A 338 -11.97 -5.98 -19.88
CA VAL A 338 -13.16 -5.24 -19.42
C VAL A 338 -12.78 -4.20 -18.36
N VAL A 339 -11.84 -4.52 -17.47
CA VAL A 339 -11.30 -3.57 -16.48
C VAL A 339 -10.64 -2.37 -17.17
N ASP A 340 -9.83 -2.60 -18.19
CA ASP A 340 -9.20 -1.52 -18.95
C ASP A 340 -10.25 -0.69 -19.71
N ALA A 341 -11.21 -1.33 -20.37
CA ALA A 341 -12.30 -0.63 -21.08
C ALA A 341 -13.17 0.23 -20.14
N ALA A 342 -13.51 -0.29 -18.96
CA ALA A 342 -14.27 0.44 -17.95
C ALA A 342 -13.51 1.69 -17.47
N ARG A 343 -12.21 1.57 -17.20
CA ARG A 343 -11.35 2.68 -16.78
C ARG A 343 -11.17 3.72 -17.88
N ASP A 344 -10.94 3.28 -19.10
CA ASP A 344 -10.79 4.17 -20.27
C ASP A 344 -12.07 4.98 -20.52
N TRP A 345 -13.23 4.37 -20.31
CA TRP A 345 -14.50 5.06 -20.39
C TRP A 345 -14.65 6.12 -19.29
N GLU A 346 -14.31 5.80 -18.02
CA GLU A 346 -14.36 6.79 -16.92
C GLU A 346 -13.46 7.99 -17.21
N ALA A 347 -12.26 7.76 -17.76
CA ALA A 347 -11.31 8.81 -18.10
C ALA A 347 -11.80 9.73 -19.23
N LYS A 348 -12.59 9.21 -20.17
CA LYS A 348 -13.15 9.97 -21.31
C LYS A 348 -14.43 10.72 -20.99
N ASN A 349 -15.05 10.45 -19.84
CA ASN A 349 -16.34 11.02 -19.45
C ASN A 349 -16.24 11.67 -18.05
N PRO A 350 -15.43 12.73 -17.84
CA PRO A 350 -15.09 13.27 -16.51
C PRO A 350 -16.23 13.95 -15.76
#